data_AF-A0A4Q3FF52-F1
#
_entry.id   AF-A0A4Q3FF52-F1
#
_cell.length_a   1.000
_cell.length_b   1.000
_cell.length_c   1.000
_cell.angle_alpha   90.00
_cell.angle_beta   90.00
_cell.angle_gamma   90.00
#
_symmetry.space_group_name_H-M   'P 1'
#
loop_
_entity.id
_entity.type
_entity.pdbx_description
1 polymer ?
#
loop_
_entity_poly.entity_id
_entity_poly.type
_entity_poly.pdbx_seq_one_letter_code
_entity_poly.pdbx_strand_id
1 'polypeptide(L)'
;MENRYIFFLIVLLFLGDLIAINCSFMIAYFWDSQNNLLNQSSHYILDLLIFNATWIVSAFFMQLYNRETAQRTEFIFQKSWRAIVLHALTFNVIILLTNYAIYSKTFLIYIFVFEVCGFTISRFVITAFEQYHIKRVKFKKKIAIVGYNETAKRLADYFIKNQMSYNFSFPGSFRF
;
A
#
# COMPACT_ATOMS: atom_id res chain seq x y z
N MET A 1 -7.07 -16.04 11.55
CA MET A 1 -6.97 -14.60 11.86
C MET A 1 -6.13 -13.85 10.82
N GLU A 2 -5.01 -14.42 10.35
CA GLU A 2 -4.08 -13.81 9.38
C GLU A 2 -4.72 -13.44 8.02
N ASN A 3 -5.56 -14.32 7.47
CA ASN A 3 -6.24 -14.08 6.19
C ASN A 3 -7.18 -12.85 6.18
N ARG A 4 -7.81 -12.53 7.32
CA ARG A 4 -8.72 -11.37 7.44
C ARG A 4 -7.94 -10.06 7.50
N TYR A 5 -6.76 -10.08 8.13
CA TYR A 5 -5.87 -8.92 8.21
C TYR A 5 -5.25 -8.57 6.85
N ILE A 6 -4.75 -9.57 6.12
CA ILE A 6 -4.21 -9.37 4.77
C ILE A 6 -5.29 -8.81 3.83
N PHE A 7 -6.52 -9.31 3.93
CA PHE A 7 -7.65 -8.76 3.18
C PHE A 7 -7.88 -7.28 3.49
N PHE A 8 -7.86 -6.89 4.78
CA PHE A 8 -8.01 -5.49 5.17
C PHE A 8 -6.88 -4.60 4.62
N LEU A 9 -5.63 -5.09 4.64
CA LEU A 9 -4.49 -4.37 4.03
C LEU A 9 -4.68 -4.17 2.53
N ILE A 10 -5.12 -5.20 1.80
CA ILE A 10 -5.37 -5.11 0.35
C ILE A 10 -6.46 -4.10 0.05
N VAL A 11 -7.55 -4.10 0.82
CA VAL A 11 -8.65 -3.12 0.67
C VAL A 11 -8.16 -1.71 0.98
N LEU A 12 -7.38 -1.53 2.04
CA LEU A 12 -6.80 -0.23 2.39
C LEU A 12 -5.85 0.28 1.30
N LEU A 13 -5.03 -0.61 0.74
CA LEU A 13 -4.12 -0.35 -0.39
C LEU A 13 -4.90 0.12 -1.62
N PHE A 14 -5.93 -0.63 -2.00
CA PHE A 14 -6.77 -0.33 -3.16
C PHE A 14 -7.53 1.00 -3.00
N LEU A 15 -8.15 1.24 -1.85
CA LEU A 15 -8.86 2.49 -1.58
C LEU A 15 -7.90 3.69 -1.52
N GLY A 16 -6.74 3.53 -0.88
CA GLY A 16 -5.72 4.57 -0.82
C GLY A 16 -5.21 4.94 -2.21
N ASP A 17 -5.06 3.95 -3.10
CA ASP A 17 -4.64 4.17 -4.49
C ASP A 17 -5.70 4.91 -5.30
N LEU A 18 -6.98 4.51 -5.19
CA LEU A 18 -8.08 5.22 -5.84
C LEU A 18 -8.18 6.68 -5.38
N ILE A 19 -8.05 6.93 -4.08
CA ILE A 19 -8.08 8.31 -3.55
C ILE A 19 -6.89 9.10 -4.09
N ALA A 20 -5.68 8.55 -4.08
CA ALA A 20 -4.48 9.23 -4.57
C ALA A 20 -4.61 9.65 -6.04
N ILE A 21 -5.13 8.77 -6.90
CA ILE A 21 -5.29 9.03 -8.33
C ILE A 21 -6.36 10.10 -8.59
N ASN A 22 -7.51 9.98 -7.94
CA ASN A 22 -8.59 10.95 -8.15
C ASN A 22 -8.22 12.32 -7.58
N CYS A 23 -7.58 12.37 -6.41
CA CYS A 23 -7.10 13.62 -5.83
C CYS A 23 -6.00 14.27 -6.69
N SER A 24 -5.02 13.49 -7.17
CA SER A 24 -3.94 14.03 -8.02
C SER A 24 -4.47 14.63 -9.32
N PHE A 25 -5.38 13.93 -10.00
CA PHE A 25 -6.04 14.44 -11.21
C PHE A 25 -6.81 15.73 -10.91
N MET A 26 -7.62 15.75 -9.84
CA MET A 26 -8.46 16.89 -9.50
C MET A 26 -7.64 18.12 -9.12
N ILE A 27 -6.55 17.94 -8.34
CA ILE A 27 -5.65 19.03 -7.96
C ILE A 27 -4.90 19.56 -9.19
N ALA A 28 -4.39 18.68 -10.05
CA ALA A 28 -3.71 19.09 -11.28
C ALA A 28 -4.64 19.87 -12.22
N TYR A 29 -5.89 19.42 -12.36
CA TYR A 29 -6.90 20.10 -13.17
C TYR A 29 -7.26 21.48 -12.61
N PHE A 30 -7.47 21.57 -11.29
CA PHE A 30 -7.73 22.84 -10.63
C PHE A 30 -6.59 23.84 -10.80
N TRP A 31 -5.34 23.37 -10.67
CA TRP A 31 -4.16 24.21 -10.84
C TRP A 31 -3.97 24.66 -12.29
N ASP A 32 -4.16 23.76 -13.27
CA ASP A 32 -4.06 24.13 -14.69
C ASP A 32 -5.18 25.09 -15.10
N SER A 33 -6.41 24.89 -14.62
CA SER A 33 -7.54 25.79 -14.89
C SER A 33 -7.35 27.20 -14.34
N GLN A 34 -6.56 27.40 -13.28
CA GLN A 34 -6.23 28.74 -12.78
C GLN A 34 -5.17 29.44 -13.63
N ASN A 35 -4.23 28.69 -14.19
CA ASN A 35 -3.09 29.25 -14.92
C ASN A 35 -3.35 29.38 -16.43
N ASN A 36 -4.21 28.54 -17.00
CA ASN A 36 -4.51 28.49 -18.41
C ASN A 36 -6.01 28.76 -18.64
N LEU A 37 -6.36 30.01 -18.97
CA LEU A 37 -7.73 30.47 -19.21
C LEU A 37 -8.37 29.92 -20.50
N LEU A 38 -7.63 29.24 -21.39
CA LEU A 38 -8.05 29.04 -22.79
C LEU A 38 -8.25 27.59 -23.26
N ASN A 39 -7.89 26.56 -22.47
CA ASN A 39 -7.94 25.16 -22.92
C ASN A 39 -8.57 24.23 -21.86
N GLN A 40 -9.74 24.60 -21.33
CA GLN A 40 -10.54 23.63 -20.60
C GLN A 40 -10.98 22.53 -21.57
N SER A 41 -10.32 21.37 -21.48
CA SER A 41 -10.69 20.16 -22.20
C SER A 41 -12.17 19.86 -21.91
N SER A 42 -13.02 19.99 -22.92
CA SER A 42 -14.46 19.70 -22.88
C SER A 42 -14.79 18.24 -22.49
N HIS A 43 -13.76 17.40 -22.29
CA HIS A 43 -13.85 15.98 -22.00
C HIS A 43 -13.17 15.55 -20.68
N TYR A 44 -13.11 16.44 -19.67
CA TYR A 44 -12.57 16.16 -18.33
C TYR A 44 -12.97 14.79 -17.76
N ILE A 45 -14.25 14.42 -17.87
CA ILE A 45 -14.77 13.16 -17.32
C ILE A 45 -14.16 11.95 -18.03
N LEU A 46 -13.99 12.02 -19.36
CA LEU A 46 -13.40 10.93 -20.13
C LEU A 46 -11.91 10.80 -19.81
N ASP A 47 -11.18 11.91 -19.66
CA ASP A 47 -9.77 11.91 -19.29
C ASP A 47 -9.56 11.29 -17.90
N LEU A 48 -10.41 11.64 -16.92
CA LEU A 48 -10.37 11.06 -15.59
C LEU A 48 -10.65 9.54 -15.62
N LEU A 49 -11.60 9.10 -16.45
CA LEU A 49 -11.91 7.68 -16.62
C LEU A 49 -10.75 6.92 -17.25
N ILE A 50 -10.10 7.48 -18.29
CA ILE A 50 -8.92 6.88 -18.93
C ILE A 50 -7.76 6.80 -17.93
N PHE A 51 -7.54 7.85 -17.14
CA PHE A 51 -6.51 7.88 -16.10
C PHE A 51 -6.75 6.80 -15.03
N ASN A 52 -7.97 6.68 -14.50
CA ASN A 52 -8.30 5.62 -13.56
C ASN A 52 -8.19 4.21 -14.19
N ALA A 53 -8.65 4.05 -15.43
CA ALA A 53 -8.60 2.76 -16.13
C ALA A 53 -7.16 2.29 -16.36
N THR A 54 -6.28 3.17 -16.82
CA THR A 54 -4.85 2.86 -17.03
C THR A 54 -4.17 2.46 -15.73
N TRP A 55 -4.52 3.08 -14.60
CA TRP A 55 -4.01 2.63 -13.30
C TRP A 55 -4.49 1.23 -12.95
N ILE A 56 -5.80 0.98 -13.03
CA ILE A 56 -6.39 -0.33 -12.68
C ILE A 56 -5.73 -1.44 -13.50
N VAL A 57 -5.56 -1.20 -14.80
CA VAL A 57 -4.87 -2.13 -15.71
C VAL A 57 -3.41 -2.34 -15.26
N SER A 58 -2.68 -1.26 -14.98
CA SER A 58 -1.27 -1.34 -14.57
C SER A 58 -1.08 -2.07 -13.24
N ALA A 59 -1.92 -1.77 -12.25
CA ALA A 59 -1.91 -2.41 -10.94
C ALA A 59 -2.31 -3.89 -11.02
N PHE A 60 -3.24 -4.23 -11.90
CA PHE A 60 -3.62 -5.61 -12.19
C PHE A 60 -2.46 -6.40 -12.82
N PHE A 61 -1.82 -5.85 -13.86
CA PHE A 61 -0.66 -6.49 -14.52
C PHE A 61 0.51 -6.70 -13.56
N MET A 62 0.76 -5.75 -12.66
CA MET A 62 1.82 -5.89 -11.66
C MET A 62 1.44 -6.78 -10.48
N GLN A 63 0.18 -7.23 -10.40
CA GLN A 63 -0.38 -8.01 -9.30
C GLN A 63 -0.22 -7.32 -7.95
N LEU A 64 -0.46 -6.01 -7.94
CA LEU A 64 -0.22 -5.18 -6.76
C LEU A 64 -1.12 -5.57 -5.58
N TYR A 65 -2.36 -5.95 -5.87
CA TYR A 65 -3.38 -6.32 -4.88
C TYR A 65 -3.40 -7.83 -4.56
N ASN A 66 -2.35 -8.57 -4.91
CA ASN A 66 -2.25 -9.99 -4.59
C ASN A 66 -1.84 -10.22 -3.12
N ARG A 67 -2.28 -11.34 -2.54
CA ARG A 67 -1.99 -11.70 -1.14
C ARG A 67 -0.50 -11.85 -0.86
N GLU A 68 0.24 -12.45 -1.78
CA GLU A 68 1.69 -12.63 -1.64
C GLU A 68 2.43 -11.29 -1.59
N THR A 69 2.00 -10.33 -2.41
CA THR A 69 2.53 -8.96 -2.41
C THR A 69 2.20 -8.25 -1.10
N ALA A 70 0.95 -8.35 -0.63
CA ALA A 70 0.49 -7.68 0.58
C ALA A 70 1.10 -8.24 1.89
N GLN A 71 1.67 -9.45 1.86
CA GLN A 71 2.35 -10.06 3.01
C GLN A 71 3.74 -9.47 3.30
N ARG A 72 4.40 -8.88 2.30
CA ARG A 72 5.73 -8.30 2.46
C ARG A 72 5.73 -6.88 1.94
N THR A 73 5.89 -5.92 2.84
CA THR A 73 5.93 -4.48 2.53
C THR A 73 6.93 -4.16 1.41
N GLU A 74 8.08 -4.82 1.39
CA GLU A 74 9.11 -4.65 0.34
C GLU A 74 8.56 -4.95 -1.06
N PHE A 75 7.77 -6.02 -1.22
CA PHE A 75 7.15 -6.34 -2.50
C PHE A 75 6.08 -5.32 -2.88
N ILE A 76 5.34 -4.78 -1.91
CA ILE A 76 4.39 -3.68 -2.17
C ILE A 76 5.14 -2.51 -2.80
N PHE A 77 6.25 -2.05 -2.20
CA PHE A 77 7.03 -0.93 -2.75
C PHE A 77 7.58 -1.20 -4.15
N GLN A 78 8.20 -2.36 -4.36
CA GLN A 78 8.78 -2.72 -5.67
C GLN A 78 7.71 -2.83 -6.76
N LYS A 79 6.57 -3.45 -6.45
CA LYS A 79 5.45 -3.61 -7.40
C LYS A 79 4.72 -2.29 -7.64
N SER A 80 4.54 -1.46 -6.61
CA SER A 80 3.94 -0.13 -6.74
C SER A 80 4.76 0.73 -7.67
N TRP A 81 6.08 0.79 -7.50
CA TRP A 81 6.93 1.60 -8.39
C TRP A 81 6.82 1.15 -9.86
N ARG A 82 6.86 -0.17 -10.11
CA ARG A 82 6.68 -0.72 -11.46
C ARG A 82 5.29 -0.41 -12.03
N ALA A 83 4.25 -0.44 -11.21
CA ALA A 83 2.88 -0.11 -11.61
C ALA A 83 2.73 1.38 -11.95
N ILE A 84 3.33 2.27 -11.16
CA ILE A 84 3.36 3.72 -11.42
C ILE A 84 4.05 4.02 -12.75
N VAL A 85 5.21 3.41 -12.99
CA VAL A 85 5.94 3.58 -14.25
C VAL A 85 5.13 3.06 -15.44
N LEU A 86 4.50 1.87 -15.31
CA LEU A 86 3.65 1.32 -16.37
C LEU A 86 2.42 2.20 -16.62
N HIS A 87 1.80 2.72 -15.56
CA HIS A 87 0.66 3.63 -15.64
C HIS A 87 1.05 4.93 -16.36
N ALA A 88 2.15 5.56 -15.95
CA ALA A 88 2.64 6.77 -16.60
C ALA A 88 2.95 6.54 -18.08
N LEU A 89 3.63 5.45 -18.43
CA LEU A 89 3.92 5.11 -19.82
C LEU A 89 2.64 4.87 -20.64
N THR A 90 1.72 4.06 -20.13
CA THR A 90 0.47 3.73 -20.84
C THR A 90 -0.41 4.96 -21.04
N PHE A 91 -0.54 5.81 -20.01
CA PHE A 91 -1.30 7.05 -20.12
C PHE A 91 -0.69 8.02 -21.13
N ASN A 92 0.64 8.21 -21.10
CA ASN A 92 1.33 9.07 -22.09
C ASN A 92 1.16 8.54 -23.52
N VAL A 93 1.25 7.22 -23.73
CA VAL A 93 1.03 6.60 -25.05
C VAL A 93 -0.39 6.87 -25.53
N ILE A 94 -1.40 6.73 -24.67
CA ILE A 94 -2.80 7.01 -25.04
C ILE A 94 -2.96 8.47 -25.46
N ILE A 95 -2.43 9.42 -24.68
CA ILE A 95 -2.51 10.85 -25.01
C ILE A 95 -1.81 11.17 -26.34
N LEU A 96 -0.65 10.56 -26.60
CA LEU A 96 0.05 10.74 -27.88
C LEU A 96 -0.80 10.27 -29.06
N LEU A 97 -1.58 9.19 -28.89
CA LEU A 97 -2.48 8.66 -29.92
C LEU A 97 -3.77 9.49 -30.07
N THR A 98 -4.27 10.12 -29.00
CA THR A 98 -5.54 10.87 -29.00
C THR A 98 -5.40 12.36 -29.30
N ASN A 99 -4.18 12.84 -29.59
CA ASN A 99 -3.77 14.22 -29.91
C ASN A 99 -3.24 15.03 -28.70
N TYR A 100 -1.91 15.01 -28.54
CA TYR A 100 -1.16 15.68 -27.47
C TYR A 100 -1.37 17.21 -27.41
N ALA A 101 -1.74 17.86 -28.52
CA ALA A 101 -1.85 19.32 -28.61
C ALA A 101 -2.96 19.93 -27.72
N ILE A 102 -3.91 19.10 -27.28
CA ILE A 102 -5.02 19.52 -26.42
C ILE A 102 -4.53 19.72 -24.96
N TYR A 103 -3.53 18.95 -24.53
CA TYR A 103 -3.09 18.95 -23.14
C TYR A 103 -1.96 19.95 -22.88
N SER A 104 -2.13 20.73 -21.81
CA SER A 104 -1.06 21.56 -21.26
C SER A 104 0.10 20.69 -20.78
N LYS A 105 1.33 21.00 -21.20
CA LYS A 105 2.54 20.31 -20.69
C LYS A 105 2.64 20.42 -19.17
N THR A 106 2.19 21.54 -18.62
CA THR A 106 2.19 21.81 -17.18
C THR A 106 1.20 20.92 -16.45
N PHE A 107 0.01 20.69 -17.01
CA PHE A 107 -0.97 19.75 -16.47
C PHE A 107 -0.39 18.33 -16.34
N LEU A 108 0.26 17.83 -17.38
CA LEU A 108 0.88 16.50 -17.37
C LEU A 108 1.99 16.38 -16.32
N ILE A 109 2.78 17.42 -16.11
CA ILE A 109 3.81 17.42 -15.06
C ILE A 109 3.14 17.38 -13.67
N TYR A 110 2.13 18.23 -13.45
CA TYR A 110 1.48 18.32 -12.14
C TYR A 110 0.77 17.03 -11.74
N ILE A 111 0.04 16.40 -12.66
CA ILE A 111 -0.70 15.19 -12.32
C ILE A 111 0.24 14.07 -11.83
N PHE A 112 1.36 13.83 -12.51
CA PHE A 112 2.33 12.81 -12.09
C PHE A 112 3.06 13.18 -10.79
N VAL A 113 3.36 14.47 -10.57
CA VAL A 113 3.96 14.91 -9.31
C VAL A 113 3.01 14.67 -8.14
N PHE A 114 1.75 15.07 -8.27
CA PHE A 114 0.75 14.85 -7.23
C PHE A 114 0.43 13.37 -7.03
N GLU A 115 0.45 12.57 -8.09
CA GLU A 115 0.25 11.12 -8.03
C GLU A 115 1.35 10.45 -7.21
N VAL A 116 2.63 10.74 -7.49
CA VAL A 116 3.78 10.19 -6.74
C VAL A 116 3.71 10.59 -5.26
N CYS A 117 3.34 11.84 -4.97
CA CYS A 117 3.11 12.31 -3.60
C CYS A 117 1.96 11.52 -2.93
N GLY A 118 0.83 11.36 -3.62
CA GLY A 118 -0.33 10.62 -3.13
C GLY A 118 -0.01 9.16 -2.81
N PHE A 119 0.72 8.46 -3.69
CA PHE A 119 1.15 7.09 -3.43
C PHE A 119 2.13 7.00 -2.27
N THR A 120 3.07 7.94 -2.15
CA THR A 120 4.01 7.97 -1.03
C THR A 120 3.26 8.06 0.31
N ILE A 121 2.25 8.94 0.39
CA ILE A 121 1.38 9.06 1.57
C ILE A 121 0.61 7.76 1.83
N SER A 122 -0.01 7.18 0.79
CA SER A 122 -0.75 5.92 0.88
C SER A 122 0.13 4.78 1.44
N ARG A 123 1.36 4.64 0.95
CA ARG A 123 2.30 3.61 1.44
C ARG A 123 2.82 3.88 2.84
N PHE A 124 3.01 5.16 3.21
CA PHE A 124 3.35 5.53 4.57
C PHE A 124 2.26 5.12 5.56
N VAL A 125 0.98 5.38 5.23
CA VAL A 125 -0.17 4.98 6.05
C VAL A 125 -0.20 3.46 6.23
N ILE A 126 -0.03 2.69 5.17
CA ILE A 126 -0.06 1.22 5.22
C ILE A 126 1.07 0.68 6.11
N THR A 127 2.28 1.20 5.94
CA THR A 127 3.45 0.80 6.74
C THR A 127 3.24 1.13 8.23
N ALA A 128 2.63 2.30 8.53
CA ALA A 128 2.28 2.67 9.90
C ALA A 128 1.24 1.73 10.52
N PHE A 129 0.21 1.35 9.75
CA PHE A 129 -0.79 0.36 10.18
C PHE A 129 -0.16 -1.01 10.45
N GLU A 130 0.75 -1.45 9.59
CA GLU A 130 1.45 -2.73 9.73
C GLU A 130 2.32 -2.77 11.00
N GLN A 131 3.12 -1.72 11.22
CA GLN A 131 3.95 -1.61 12.43
C GLN A 131 3.11 -1.57 13.71
N TYR A 132 1.97 -0.87 13.69
CA TYR A 132 1.05 -0.82 14.82
C TYR A 132 0.41 -2.19 15.12
N HIS A 133 0.03 -2.93 14.07
CA HIS A 133 -0.56 -4.25 14.22
C HIS A 133 0.46 -5.29 14.72
N ILE A 134 1.69 -5.29 14.18
CA ILE A 134 2.79 -6.16 14.65
C ILE A 134 3.07 -5.92 16.14
N LYS A 135 3.12 -4.65 16.58
CA LYS A 135 3.30 -4.31 17.99
C LYS A 135 2.20 -4.88 18.89
N ARG A 136 0.94 -4.91 18.43
CA ARG A 136 -0.20 -5.48 19.19
C ARG A 136 -0.25 -7.01 19.17
N VAL A 137 0.15 -7.66 18.07
CA VAL A 137 0.12 -9.12 17.92
C VAL A 137 1.25 -9.82 18.69
N LYS A 138 2.43 -9.18 18.84
CA LYS A 138 3.51 -9.70 19.71
C LYS A 138 3.07 -9.92 21.17
N PHE A 139 1.95 -9.34 21.61
CA PHE A 139 1.41 -9.55 22.97
C PHE A 139 0.46 -10.74 23.13
N LYS A 140 0.17 -11.56 22.11
CA LYS A 140 -0.99 -12.50 22.16
C LYS A 140 -0.75 -14.01 21.93
N LYS A 141 0.42 -14.56 22.22
CA LYS A 141 0.52 -16.02 22.47
C LYS A 141 1.22 -16.31 23.80
N LYS A 142 0.42 -16.38 24.88
CA LYS A 142 0.84 -17.00 26.14
C LYS A 142 0.85 -18.51 25.91
N ILE A 143 2.03 -19.11 25.84
CA ILE A 143 2.18 -20.56 25.88
C ILE A 143 2.43 -20.92 27.33
N ALA A 144 1.49 -21.61 27.97
CA ALA A 144 1.68 -22.15 29.30
C ALA A 144 2.39 -23.50 29.15
N ILE A 145 3.64 -23.58 29.61
CA ILE A 145 4.35 -24.85 29.72
C ILE A 145 3.86 -25.52 31.01
N VAL A 146 3.15 -26.64 30.87
CA VAL A 146 2.61 -27.40 32.00
C VAL A 146 3.62 -28.49 32.39
N GLY A 147 4.14 -28.39 33.62
CA GLY A 147 5.11 -29.34 34.18
C GLY A 147 6.52 -28.75 34.33
N TYR A 148 7.14 -29.02 35.47
CA TYR A 148 8.48 -28.53 35.82
C TYR A 148 9.51 -29.66 35.70
N ASN A 149 9.72 -30.16 34.47
CA ASN A 149 10.77 -31.15 34.19
C ASN A 149 11.95 -30.51 33.43
N GLU A 150 13.10 -31.19 33.40
CA GLU A 150 14.29 -30.69 32.70
C GLU A 150 14.05 -30.48 31.20
N THR A 151 13.18 -31.28 30.59
CA THR A 151 12.77 -31.17 29.19
C THR A 151 12.00 -29.87 28.92
N ALA A 152 11.12 -29.46 29.83
CA ALA A 152 10.34 -28.24 29.79
C ALA A 152 11.22 -26.99 29.92
N LYS A 153 12.27 -27.06 30.76
CA LYS A 153 13.32 -26.02 30.81
C LYS A 153 14.07 -25.91 29.50
N ARG A 154 14.57 -27.01 28.94
CA ARG A 154 15.27 -27.01 27.65
C ARG A 154 14.39 -26.49 26.50
N LEU A 155 13.10 -26.81 26.53
CA LEU A 155 12.14 -26.35 25.52
C LEU A 155 11.87 -24.83 25.65
N ALA A 156 11.75 -24.32 26.87
CA ALA A 156 11.66 -22.88 27.12
C ALA A 156 12.92 -22.14 26.64
N ASP A 157 14.10 -22.66 26.98
CA ASP A 157 15.39 -22.10 26.56
C ASP A 157 15.55 -22.10 25.04
N TYR A 158 15.07 -23.15 24.36
CA TYR A 158 15.06 -23.24 22.89
C TYR A 158 14.15 -22.18 22.25
N PHE A 159 12.95 -21.97 22.80
CA PHE A 159 12.02 -20.96 22.28
C PHE A 159 12.51 -19.52 22.52
N ILE A 160 13.17 -19.25 23.65
CA ILE A 160 13.79 -17.96 23.96
C ILE A 160 14.99 -17.70 23.02
N LYS A 161 15.86 -18.70 22.83
CA LYS A 161 17.06 -18.59 21.99
C LYS A 161 16.74 -18.36 20.52
N ASN A 162 15.64 -18.90 20.02
CA ASN A 162 15.21 -18.74 18.62
C ASN A 162 14.32 -17.49 18.37
N GLN A 163 14.26 -16.53 19.32
CA GLN A 163 13.48 -15.28 19.20
C GLN A 163 11.99 -15.47 18.84
N MET A 164 11.42 -16.62 19.21
CA MET A 164 9.99 -16.84 19.04
C MET A 164 9.26 -15.98 20.08
N SER A 165 8.44 -15.04 19.63
CA SER A 165 7.80 -14.01 20.47
C SER A 165 6.75 -14.62 21.41
N TYR A 166 7.20 -15.20 22.53
CA TYR A 166 6.34 -15.80 23.56
C TYR A 166 6.67 -15.24 24.93
N ASN A 167 5.64 -14.94 25.72
CA ASN A 167 5.76 -14.48 27.09
C ASN A 167 5.40 -15.64 28.03
N PHE A 168 6.39 -16.15 28.75
CA PHE A 168 6.23 -17.33 29.61
C PHE A 168 5.75 -16.92 30.99
N SER A 169 4.60 -17.45 31.40
CA SER A 169 4.12 -17.33 32.77
C SER A 169 4.03 -18.75 33.32
N PHE A 170 4.89 -19.10 34.26
CA PHE A 170 4.78 -20.35 35.01
C PHE A 170 3.64 -20.21 36.02
N PRO A 171 2.54 -20.97 35.90
CA PRO A 171 1.53 -21.02 36.94
C PRO A 171 2.04 -21.99 38.01
N GLY A 172 2.52 -21.46 39.14
CA GLY A 172 2.66 -22.27 40.36
C GLY A 172 4.01 -22.29 41.08
N SER A 173 4.82 -21.23 41.08
CA SER A 173 5.87 -21.10 42.10
C SER A 173 5.28 -20.52 43.38
N PHE A 174 4.85 -21.40 44.29
CA PHE A 174 4.69 -21.04 45.69
C PHE A 174 6.03 -20.50 46.21
N ARG A 175 5.98 -19.31 46.80
CA ARG A 175 7.08 -18.73 47.59
C ARG A 175 7.38 -19.63 48.78
N PHE A 176 8.61 -20.08 48.90
CA PHE A 176 9.36 -20.15 50.16
C PHE A 176 10.80 -19.74 49.86
#